data_AF-A0A6V7M896-F1
#
_entry.id   AF-A0A6V7M896-F1
#
_cell.length_a   1.000
_cell.length_b   1.000
_cell.length_c   1.000
_cell.angle_alpha   90.00
_cell.angle_beta   90.00
_cell.angle_gamma   90.00
#
_symmetry.space_group_name_H-M   'P 1'
#
loop_
_entity.id
_entity.type
_entity.pdbx_description
1 polymer ?
#
loop_
_entity_poly.entity_id
_entity_poly.type
_entity_poly.pdbx_seq_one_letter_code
_entity_poly.pdbx_strand_id
1 'polypeptide(L)'
;GLGQLGTECAKLLRKNYGKDNVILSDIIKPTDEGLASGPFIFADILDFKGLQKIVVNYQIDWLIHFSALLSAIGEQNVPLAIRVNIE
;
A
#
# COMPACT_ATOMS: atom_id res chain seq x y z
N GLY A 1 2.19 1.49 -1.41
CA GLY A 1 2.78 2.26 -0.31
C GLY A 1 4.29 2.50 -0.39
N LEU A 2 5.00 2.06 -1.43
CA LEU A 2 6.42 2.37 -1.68
C LEU A 2 6.65 3.76 -2.28
N GLY A 3 5.60 4.55 -2.45
CA GLY A 3 5.72 5.96 -2.80
C GLY A 3 6.42 6.78 -1.70
N GLN A 4 6.78 8.02 -2.05
CA GLN A 4 7.52 8.94 -1.18
C GLN A 4 6.86 9.13 0.20
N LEU A 5 5.53 9.29 0.23
CA LEU A 5 4.77 9.49 1.47
C LEU A 5 4.53 8.20 2.24
N GLY A 6 4.25 7.09 1.54
CA GLY A 6 3.90 5.82 2.18
C GLY A 6 5.06 5.23 2.99
N THR A 7 6.29 5.36 2.48
CA THR A 7 7.49 4.84 3.13
C THR A 7 7.79 5.60 4.43
N GLU A 8 7.71 6.93 4.41
CA GLU A 8 7.93 7.76 5.61
C GLU A 8 6.80 7.63 6.63
N CYS A 9 5.54 7.55 6.15
CA CYS A 9 4.39 7.28 7.02
C CYS A 9 4.56 5.95 7.76
N ALA A 10 4.96 4.89 7.07
CA ALA A 10 5.16 3.59 7.70
C ALA A 10 6.33 3.57 8.69
N LYS A 11 7.43 4.28 8.41
CA LYS A 11 8.52 4.44 9.39
C LYS A 11 8.03 5.10 10.67
N LEU A 12 7.23 6.18 10.57
CA LEU A 12 6.67 6.88 11.72
C LEU A 12 5.69 6.00 12.50
N LEU A 13 4.79 5.29 11.81
CA LEU A 13 3.82 4.40 12.45
C LEU A 13 4.53 3.22 13.13
N ARG A 14 5.55 2.63 12.51
CA ARG A 14 6.35 1.56 13.12
C ARG A 14 7.09 2.02 14.37
N LYS A 15 7.57 3.27 14.38
CA LYS A 15 8.20 3.86 15.57
C LYS A 15 7.22 4.03 16.73
N ASN A 16 5.97 4.39 16.44
CA ASN A 16 4.97 4.68 17.47
C ASN A 16 4.20 3.44 17.93
N TYR A 17 3.90 2.50 17.02
CA TYR A 17 3.02 1.36 17.26
C TYR A 17 3.72 0.00 17.18
N GLY A 18 5.01 -0.03 16.84
CA GLY A 18 5.81 -1.26 16.73
C GLY A 18 6.01 -1.71 15.28
N LYS A 19 7.19 -2.32 15.01
CA LYS A 19 7.61 -2.74 13.66
C LYS A 19 6.65 -3.75 13.03
N ASP A 20 6.18 -4.71 13.82
CA ASP A 20 5.37 -5.84 13.35
C ASP A 20 3.87 -5.51 13.22
N ASN A 21 3.42 -4.42 13.87
CA ASN A 21 2.03 -3.96 13.83
C ASN A 21 1.69 -3.13 12.58
N VAL A 22 2.68 -2.82 11.74
CA VAL A 22 2.50 -2.00 10.54
C VAL A 22 3.01 -2.75 9.32
N ILE A 23 2.05 -3.20 8.52
CA ILE A 23 2.29 -3.91 7.28
C ILE A 23 2.26 -2.91 6.12
N LEU A 24 3.33 -2.88 5.33
CA LEU A 24 3.36 -2.07 4.11
C LEU A 24 2.92 -2.92 2.92
N SER A 25 2.17 -2.35 2.00
CA SER A 25 1.77 -3.05 0.78
C SER A 25 1.92 -2.20 -0.48
N ASP A 26 2.24 -2.86 -1.58
CA ASP A 26 2.33 -2.26 -2.92
C ASP A 26 2.24 -3.35 -4.02
N ILE A 27 1.96 -2.92 -5.25
CA ILE A 27 2.04 -3.73 -6.48
C ILE A 27 3.48 -3.84 -7.01
N ILE A 28 4.43 -3.10 -6.43
CA ILE A 28 5.85 -3.20 -6.74
C ILE A 28 6.57 -3.88 -5.57
N LYS A 29 7.50 -4.79 -5.86
CA LYS A 29 8.34 -5.39 -4.80
C LYS A 29 9.35 -4.36 -4.27
N PRO A 30 9.52 -4.22 -2.95
CA PRO A 30 10.53 -3.36 -2.37
C PRO A 30 11.95 -3.83 -2.69
N THR A 31 12.90 -2.91 -2.62
CA THR A 31 14.33 -3.23 -2.53
C THR A 31 14.66 -3.94 -1.22
N ASP A 32 15.82 -4.60 -1.13
CA ASP A 32 16.25 -5.34 0.07
C ASP A 32 16.23 -4.49 1.36
N GLU A 33 16.56 -3.19 1.24
CA GLU A 33 16.46 -2.24 2.36
C GLU A 33 15.01 -1.99 2.82
N GLY A 34 14.07 -1.96 1.88
CA GLY A 34 12.65 -1.84 2.17
C GLY A 34 12.10 -3.08 2.88
N LEU A 35 12.58 -4.28 2.52
CA LEU A 35 12.25 -5.54 3.21
C LEU A 35 12.81 -5.58 4.64
N ALA A 36 14.03 -5.06 4.85
CA ALA A 36 14.63 -4.98 6.18
C ALA A 36 13.82 -4.10 7.15
N SER A 37 13.04 -3.14 6.62
CA SER A 37 12.30 -2.16 7.40
C SER A 37 11.06 -2.70 8.14
N GLY A 38 10.57 -3.90 7.80
CA GLY A 38 9.41 -4.53 8.45
C GLY A 38 8.52 -5.33 7.50
N PRO A 39 7.38 -5.83 7.99
CA PRO A 39 6.48 -6.67 7.20
C PRO A 39 6.03 -5.98 5.91
N PHE A 40 6.14 -6.67 4.79
CA PHE A 40 5.67 -6.21 3.50
C PHE A 40 4.81 -7.29 2.84
N ILE A 41 3.71 -6.88 2.22
CA ILE A 41 2.80 -7.74 1.46
C ILE A 41 2.59 -7.16 0.07
N PHE A 42 2.72 -7.99 -0.94
CA PHE A 42 2.27 -7.61 -2.28
C PHE A 42 0.74 -7.56 -2.30
N ALA A 43 0.16 -6.41 -2.65
CA ALA A 43 -1.28 -6.26 -2.75
C ALA A 43 -1.62 -5.33 -3.92
N ASP A 44 -2.52 -5.80 -4.78
CA ASP A 44 -3.15 -5.00 -5.82
C ASP A 44 -4.49 -4.50 -5.33
N ILE A 45 -4.75 -3.19 -5.48
CA ILE A 45 -6.03 -2.59 -5.09
C ILE A 45 -7.19 -3.13 -5.93
N LEU A 46 -6.91 -3.56 -7.16
CA LEU A 46 -7.91 -4.12 -8.07
C LEU A 46 -8.32 -5.56 -7.68
N ASP A 47 -7.55 -6.24 -6.82
CA ASP A 47 -7.90 -7.57 -6.30
C ASP A 47 -8.58 -7.47 -4.94
N PHE A 48 -9.88 -7.13 -4.97
CA PHE A 48 -10.71 -7.02 -3.77
C PHE A 48 -10.70 -8.29 -2.90
N LYS A 49 -10.70 -9.49 -3.52
CA LYS A 49 -10.67 -10.75 -2.77
C LYS A 49 -9.32 -10.97 -2.09
N GLY A 50 -8.23 -10.60 -2.76
CA GLY A 50 -6.89 -10.58 -2.18
C GLY A 50 -6.81 -9.66 -0.97
N LEU A 51 -7.30 -8.43 -1.09
CA LEU A 51 -7.34 -7.45 0.00
C LEU A 51 -8.17 -7.93 1.18
N GLN A 52 -9.37 -8.48 0.93
CA GLN A 52 -10.22 -9.01 2.00
C GLN A 52 -9.50 -10.12 2.79
N LYS A 53 -8.79 -11.02 2.10
CA LYS A 53 -7.98 -12.06 2.77
C LYS A 53 -6.87 -11.46 3.62
N ILE A 54 -6.19 -10.42 3.13
CA ILE A 54 -5.13 -9.74 3.88
C ILE A 54 -5.71 -9.12 5.15
N VAL A 55 -6.81 -8.37 5.04
CA VAL A 55 -7.46 -7.71 6.20
C VAL A 55 -7.86 -8.74 7.25
N VAL A 56 -8.45 -9.87 6.85
CA VAL A 56 -8.89 -10.92 7.78
C VAL A 56 -7.71 -11.67 8.39
N ASN A 57 -6.74 -12.11 7.57
CA ASN A 57 -5.63 -12.96 8.02
C ASN A 57 -4.67 -12.20 8.95
N TYR A 58 -4.48 -10.90 8.71
CA TYR A 58 -3.60 -10.06 9.52
C TYR A 58 -4.36 -9.22 10.56
N GLN A 59 -5.67 -9.41 10.67
CA GLN A 59 -6.55 -8.71 11.63
C GLN A 59 -6.35 -7.19 11.58
N ILE A 60 -6.41 -6.62 10.38
CA ILE A 60 -6.13 -5.19 10.17
C ILE A 60 -7.26 -4.33 10.72
N ASP A 61 -6.95 -3.51 11.72
CA ASP A 61 -7.89 -2.52 12.27
C ASP A 61 -7.89 -1.21 11.47
N TRP A 62 -6.70 -0.73 11.07
CA TRP A 62 -6.51 0.55 10.39
C TRP A 62 -5.91 0.36 8.99
N LEU A 63 -6.56 0.92 7.98
CA LEU A 63 -6.10 0.90 6.59
C LEU A 63 -5.85 2.33 6.10
N ILE A 64 -4.61 2.63 5.72
CA ILE A 64 -4.24 3.91 5.10
C ILE A 64 -4.05 3.68 3.60
N HIS A 65 -4.95 4.25 2.81
CA HIS A 65 -5.00 4.02 1.37
C HIS A 65 -4.20 5.08 0.60
N PHE A 66 -2.98 4.72 0.17
CA PHE A 66 -2.10 5.59 -0.63
C PHE A 66 -2.08 5.25 -2.12
N SER A 67 -2.76 4.19 -2.56
CA SER A 67 -2.75 3.76 -3.96
C SER A 67 -3.64 4.71 -4.77
N ALA A 68 -3.02 5.54 -5.61
CA ALA A 68 -3.75 6.41 -6.54
C ALA A 68 -2.88 6.74 -7.75
N LEU A 69 -3.53 6.95 -8.90
CA LEU A 69 -2.92 7.57 -10.06
C LEU A 69 -3.05 9.09 -9.97
N LEU A 70 -1.91 9.78 -9.97
CA LEU A 70 -1.83 11.24 -9.96
C LEU A 70 -2.27 11.84 -11.31
N SER A 71 -2.75 13.08 -11.30
CA SER A 71 -3.36 13.76 -12.45
C SER A 71 -2.52 13.68 -13.73
N ALA A 72 -1.20 13.90 -13.64
CA ALA A 72 -0.31 13.89 -14.80
C ALA A 72 -0.31 12.55 -15.57
N ILE A 73 -0.43 11.41 -14.87
CA ILE A 73 -0.52 10.09 -15.49
C ILE A 73 -1.98 9.73 -15.80
N GLY A 74 -2.91 10.16 -14.95
CA GLY A 74 -4.33 9.91 -15.14
C GLY A 74 -4.92 10.61 -16.38
N GLU A 75 -4.45 11.81 -16.71
CA GLU A 75 -4.84 12.54 -17.92
C GLU A 75 -4.35 11.84 -19.20
N GLN A 76 -3.20 11.15 -19.13
CA GLN A 76 -2.68 10.35 -20.26
C GLN A 76 -3.42 9.02 -20.42
N ASN A 77 -3.95 8.44 -19.33
CA ASN A 77 -4.64 7.17 -19.36
C ASN A 77 -5.88 7.18 -18.44
N VAL A 78 -6.91 7.89 -18.91
CA VAL A 78 -8.17 8.10 -18.19
C VAL A 78 -8.87 6.78 -17.80
N PRO A 79 -8.96 5.75 -18.67
CA PRO A 79 -9.60 4.49 -18.29
C PRO A 79 -8.92 3.80 -17.11
N LEU A 80 -7.57 3.83 -17.07
CA LEU A 80 -6.82 3.24 -15.97
C LEU A 80 -6.96 4.06 -14.68
N ALA A 81 -6.99 5.40 -14.79
CA ALA A 81 -7.19 6.29 -13.65
C ALA A 81 -8.53 6.06 -12.95
N ILE A 82 -9.61 5.89 -13.71
CA ILE A 82 -10.94 5.58 -13.18
C ILE A 82 -10.90 4.23 -12.44
N ARG A 83 -10.32 3.20 -13.06
CA ARG A 83 -10.26 1.86 -12.46
C ARG A 83 -9.46 1.80 -11.16
N VAL A 84 -8.42 2.62 -11.00
CA VAL A 84 -7.56 2.59 -9.79
C VAL A 84 -8.06 3.53 -8.70
N ASN A 85 -8.64 4.67 -9.07
CA ASN A 85 -9.02 5.71 -8.10
C ASN A 85 -10.50 5.62 -7.67
N ILE A 86 -11.36 4.95 -8.43
CA ILE A 86 -12.82 4.94 -8.20
C ILE A 86 -13.36 3.52 -8.02
N GLU A 87 -12.96 2.57 -8.87
CA GLU A 87 -13.40 1.16 -8.80
C GLU A 87 -12.59 0.36 -7.76
#